data_AF-A0A363U9P9-F1
#
_entry.id   AF-A0A363U9P9-F1
#
_cell.length_a   1.000
_cell.length_b   1.000
_cell.length_c   1.000
_cell.angle_alpha   90.00
_cell.angle_beta   90.00
_cell.angle_gamma   90.00
#
_symmetry.space_group_name_H-M   'P 1'
#
loop_
_entity.id
_entity.type
_entity.pdbx_description
1 polymer ?
#
loop_
_entity_poly.entity_id
_entity_poly.type
_entity_poly.pdbx_seq_one_letter_code
_entity_poly.pdbx_strand_id
1 'polypeptide(L)' 'MNNQKSKFDQKWKLIRGQSTEWFSLLGEHDLKKVDKAADKQEKFLTMLQIKYGYTRQQATEEVNRRWAAFYRAQNKVTA' A
#
# COMPACT_ATOMS: atom_id res chain seq x y z
N MET A 1 5.28 24.24 8.31
CA MET A 1 5.65 23.11 7.43
C MET A 1 4.40 22.67 6.68
N ASN A 2 4.37 22.76 5.35
CA ASN A 2 3.20 22.35 4.56
C ASN A 2 3.02 20.84 4.64
N ASN A 3 2.03 20.42 5.41
CA ASN A 3 1.69 19.04 5.73
C ASN A 3 0.89 18.39 4.58
N GLN A 4 1.40 18.47 3.35
CA GLN A 4 0.68 17.96 2.19
C GLN A 4 0.85 16.44 2.12
N LYS A 5 -0.14 15.72 2.65
CA LYS A 5 -0.22 14.26 2.58
C LYS A 5 -0.14 13.79 1.13
N SER A 6 0.71 12.80 0.87
CA SER A 6 0.85 12.17 -0.45
C SER A 6 -0.49 11.60 -0.94
N LYS A 7 -0.64 11.37 -2.25
CA LYS A 7 -1.82 10.66 -2.78
C LYS A 7 -1.99 9.27 -2.15
N PHE A 8 -0.89 8.62 -1.80
CA PHE A 8 -0.89 7.35 -1.10
C PHE A 8 -1.49 7.50 0.31
N ASP A 9 -1.05 8.49 1.08
CA ASP A 9 -1.59 8.79 2.42
C ASP A 9 -3.08 9.12 2.38
N GLN A 10 -3.53 9.86 1.37
CA GLN A 10 -4.94 10.19 1.19
C GLN A 10 -5.79 8.94 0.89
N LYS A 11 -5.24 7.98 0.14
CA LYS A 11 -5.92 6.72 -0.21
C LYS A 11 -5.63 5.57 0.74
N TRP A 12 -4.91 5.84 1.83
CA TRP A 12 -4.41 4.81 2.73
C TRP A 12 -5.50 3.90 3.28
N LYS A 13 -6.68 4.43 3.65
CA LYS A 13 -7.79 3.61 4.16
C LYS A 13 -8.20 2.49 3.19
N LEU A 14 -8.23 2.80 1.89
CA LEU A 14 -8.55 1.84 0.84
C LEU A 14 -7.40 0.84 0.64
N ILE A 15 -6.16 1.33 0.55
CA ILE A 15 -4.96 0.48 0.43
C ILE A 15 -4.90 -0.51 1.59
N ARG A 16 -4.98 -0.02 2.83
CA ARG A 16 -4.95 -0.80 4.06
C ARG A 16 -6.00 -1.91 4.07
N GLY A 17 -7.22 -1.62 3.62
CA GLY A 17 -8.31 -2.60 3.56
C GLY A 17 -8.08 -3.73 2.55
N GLN A 18 -7.15 -3.56 1.62
CA GLN A 18 -6.80 -4.55 0.60
C GLN A 18 -5.43 -5.19 0.83
N SER A 19 -4.60 -4.60 1.70
CA SER A 19 -3.22 -5.00 1.89
C SER A 19 -3.05 -6.46 2.35
N THR A 20 -3.92 -6.98 3.22
CA THR A 20 -3.85 -8.38 3.67
C THR A 20 -4.25 -9.38 2.59
N GLU A 21 -5.13 -8.97 1.66
CA GLU A 21 -5.51 -9.78 0.50
C GLU A 21 -4.41 -9.76 -0.58
N TRP A 22 -3.78 -8.60 -0.80
CA TRP A 22 -2.72 -8.45 -1.80
C TRP A 22 -1.38 -9.03 -1.34
N PHE A 23 -1.11 -8.97 -0.04
CA PHE A 23 0.18 -9.32 0.55
C PHE A 23 -0.01 -10.24 1.77
N SER A 24 0.01 -11.55 1.52
CA SER A 24 -0.14 -12.61 2.53
C SER A 24 0.81 -12.56 3.74
N LEU A 25 1.97 -11.90 3.64
CA LEU A 25 2.96 -11.77 4.72
C LEU A 25 2.77 -10.49 5.54
N LEU A 26 1.89 -9.58 5.11
CA LEU A 26 1.48 -8.42 5.90
C LEU A 26 0.29 -8.80 6.78
N GLY A 27 0.49 -8.72 8.09
CA GLY A 27 -0.59 -8.86 9.05
C GLY A 27 -1.13 -7.52 9.53
N GLU A 28 -2.28 -7.54 10.22
CA GLU A 28 -2.87 -6.35 10.84
C GLU A 28 -1.91 -5.59 11.77
N HIS A 29 -1.02 -6.31 12.47
CA HIS A 29 -0.01 -5.69 13.34
C HIS A 29 1.03 -4.87 12.57
N ASP A 30 1.35 -5.26 11.33
CA ASP A 30 2.26 -4.51 10.46
C ASP A 30 1.57 -3.25 9.92
N LEU A 31 0.31 -3.39 9.49
CA LEU A 31 -0.48 -2.25 9.01
C LEU A 31 -0.70 -1.19 10.09
N LYS A 32 -0.88 -1.60 11.36
CA LYS A 32 -0.91 -0.68 12.52
C LYS A 32 0.38 0.14 12.68
N LYS A 33 1.54 -0.38 12.26
CA LYS A 33 2.80 0.39 12.27
C LYS A 33 2.80 1.45 11.16
N VAL A 34 2.19 1.13 10.01
CA VAL A 34 2.05 2.06 8.89
C VAL A 34 1.05 3.16 9.25
N ASP A 35 -0.07 2.83 9.91
CA ASP A 35 -1.09 3.80 10.36
C ASP A 35 -0.48 4.99 11.13
N LYS A 36 0.53 4.71 11.96
CA LYS A 36 1.21 5.68 12.84
C LYS A 36 2.36 6.44 12.16
N ALA A 37 2.73 6.08 10.93
CA ALA A 37 3.85 6.70 10.24
C ALA A 37 3.50 8.08 9.70
N ALA A 38 4.48 8.99 9.77
CA ALA A 38 4.41 10.32 9.16
C ALA A 38 4.28 10.22 7.63
N ASP A 39 5.08 9.34 7.02
CA ASP A 39 4.96 8.93 5.62
C ASP A 39 4.55 7.46 5.54
N LYS A 40 3.30 7.22 5.13
CA LYS A 40 2.74 5.87 5.04
C LYS A 40 3.27 5.12 3.84
N GLN A 41 3.55 5.82 2.75
CA GLN A 41 4.07 5.20 1.54
C GLN A 41 5.46 4.63 1.81
N GLU A 42 6.33 5.43 2.41
CA GLU A 42 7.69 5.02 2.77
C GLU A 42 7.67 3.83 3.74
N LYS A 43 6.85 3.91 4.79
CA LYS A 43 6.75 2.84 5.77
C LYS A 43 6.19 1.55 5.16
N PHE A 44 5.17 1.65 4.33
CA PHE A 44 4.55 0.50 3.68
C PHE A 44 5.51 -0.21 2.74
N LEU A 45 6.21 0.56 1.88
CA LEU A 45 7.19 0.00 0.96
C LEU A 45 8.36 -0.64 1.72
N THR A 46 8.86 -0.04 2.79
CA THR A 46 9.85 -0.65 3.68
C THR A 46 9.37 -2.01 4.24
N MET A 47 8.09 -2.10 4.64
CA MET A 47 7.53 -3.38 5.12
C MET A 47 7.54 -4.46 4.04
N LEU A 48 7.24 -4.10 2.78
CA LEU A 48 7.32 -5.03 1.66
C LEU A 48 8.76 -5.49 1.41
N GLN A 49 9.74 -4.59 1.51
CA GLN A 49 11.15 -4.96 1.41
C GLN A 49 11.55 -5.96 2.51
N ILE A 50 11.16 -5.73 3.76
CA ILE A 50 11.50 -6.61 4.90
C ILE A 50 10.81 -7.98 4.77
N LYS A 51 9.53 -8.00 4.40
CA LYS A 51 8.72 -9.23 4.42
C LYS A 51 8.95 -10.11 3.19
N TYR A 52 9.17 -9.50 2.03
CA TYR A 52 9.28 -10.19 0.74
C TYR A 52 10.69 -10.14 0.14
N GLY A 53 11.64 -9.44 0.76
CA GLY A 53 13.00 -9.30 0.23
C GLY A 53 13.09 -8.37 -0.99
N TYR A 54 12.07 -7.54 -1.23
CA TYR A 54 12.04 -6.68 -2.39
C TYR A 54 13.07 -5.55 -2.32
N THR A 55 13.59 -5.16 -3.49
CA THR A 55 14.19 -3.84 -3.64
C THR A 55 13.11 -2.76 -3.54
N ARG A 56 13.53 -1.51 -3.34
CA ARG A 56 12.58 -0.40 -3.26
C ARG A 56 11.76 -0.24 -4.54
N GLN A 57 12.40 -0.47 -5.68
CA GLN A 57 11.75 -0.44 -6.99
C GLN A 57 10.70 -1.54 -7.10
N GLN A 58 11.05 -2.79 -6.78
CA GLN A 58 10.13 -3.92 -6.82
C GLN A 58 8.92 -3.72 -5.92
N ALA A 59 9.11 -3.21 -4.70
CA ALA A 59 8.01 -2.88 -3.80
C ALA A 59 7.06 -1.83 -4.40
N THR A 60 7.62 -0.81 -5.05
CA THR A 60 6.84 0.26 -5.70
C THR A 60 6.05 -0.27 -6.89
N GLU A 61 6.69 -1.07 -7.74
CA GLU A 61 6.07 -1.70 -8.90
C GLU A 61 4.94 -2.65 -8.50
N GLU A 62 5.15 -3.46 -7.46
CA GLU A 62 4.14 -4.42 -7.00
C GLU A 62 2.91 -3.69 -6.44
N VAL A 63 3.10 -2.63 -5.66
CA VAL A 63 2.00 -1.77 -5.19
C VAL A 63 1.22 -1.20 -6.37
N ASN A 64 1.91 -0.61 -7.34
CA ASN A 64 1.27 -0.04 -8.54
C ASN A 64 0.52 -1.09 -9.35
N ARG A 65 1.07 -2.30 -9.49
CA ARG A 65 0.45 -3.42 -10.19
C ARG A 65 -0.87 -3.83 -9.53
N ARG A 66 -0.87 -4.04 -8.22
CA ARG A 66 -2.07 -4.42 -7.43
C ARG A 66 -3.13 -3.33 -7.50
N TRP A 67 -2.71 -2.08 -7.36
CA TRP A 67 -3.56 -0.91 -7.42
C TRP A 67 -4.27 -0.76 -8.78
N ALA A 68 -3.51 -0.93 -9.87
CA ALA A 68 -4.05 -0.90 -11.21
C ALA A 68 -5.02 -2.07 -11.47
N ALA A 69 -4.70 -3.27 -10.98
CA ALA A 69 -5.59 -4.43 -11.08
C ALA A 69 -6.91 -4.21 -10.34
N PHE A 70 -6.85 -3.66 -9.13
CA PHE A 70 -8.02 -3.34 -8.32
C PHE A 70 -8.97 -2.35 -9.03
N TYR A 71 -8.45 -1.23 -9.54
CA TYR A 71 -9.29 -0.27 -10.26
C TYR A 71 -9.84 -0.80 -11.58
N ARG A 72 -9.05 -1.62 -12.31
CA ARG A 72 -9.56 -2.30 -13.51
C ARG A 72 -10.70 -3.25 -13.18
N ALA A 73 -10.65 -3.94 -12.04
CA ALA A 73 -11.72 -4.81 -11.60
C ALA A 73 -12.96 -3.99 -11.19
N GLN A 74 -12.80 -2.92 -10.42
CA GLN A 74 -13.92 -2.05 -10.01
C GLN A 74 -14.63 -1.39 -11.20
N ASN A 75 -13.88 -0.85 -12.17
CA ASN A 75 -14.48 -0.19 -13.34
C ASN A 75 -15.28 -1.14 -14.24
N LYS A 76 -15.00 -2.45 -14.20
CA LYS A 76 -15.77 -3.47 -14.93
C LYS A 76 -17.06 -3.90 -14.21
N VAL A 77 -17.18 -3.61 -12.91
CA VAL A 77 -18.35 -3.97 -12.11
C VAL A 77 -19.40 -2.84 -12.11
N THR A 78 -18.98 -1.60 -12.37
CA THR A 78 -19.88 -0.43 -12.46
C THR A 78 -20.26 -0.01 -13.88
N ALA A 79 -19.85 -0.77 -14.90
CA ALA A 79 -20.22 -0.56 -16.31
C ALA A 79 -21.17 -1.66 -16.77
#